data_AF-A0A5N4DYQ0-F1
#
_entry.id   AF-A0A5N4DYQ0-F1
#
_cell.length_a   1.000
_cell.length_b   1.000
_cell.length_c   1.000
_cell.angle_alpha   90.00
_cell.angle_beta   90.00
_cell.angle_gamma   90.00
#
_symmetry.space_group_name_H-M   'P 1'
#
loop_
_entity.id
_entity.type
_entity.pdbx_description
1 polymer ?
#
loop_
_entity_poly.entity_id
_entity_poly.type
_entity_poly.pdbx_seq_one_letter_code
_entity_poly.pdbx_strand_id
1 'polypeptide(L)'
;MLLLLFSGWQPRWFLLCGGILSYYDSPEDAWKGCKGSIQMAVCEIQVHSVDNTRMDLIIPGEQYFYLKARSVAERQRWLVALGSAKACLTDSRTQKEKGKY
;
A
#
# COMPACT_ATOMS: atom_id res chain seq x y z
N MET A 1 7.43 6.16 -5.49
CA MET A 1 6.23 6.76 -4.89
C MET A 1 6.68 7.58 -3.69
N LEU A 2 6.03 8.71 -3.42
CA LEU A 2 6.39 9.58 -2.30
C LEU A 2 5.51 9.23 -1.10
N LEU A 3 6.11 9.16 0.09
CA LEU A 3 5.43 9.04 1.37
C LEU A 3 5.59 10.36 2.12
N LEU A 4 4.50 10.89 2.69
CA LEU A 4 4.59 12.04 3.57
C LEU A 4 5.14 11.61 4.94
N LEU A 5 6.34 12.10 5.27
CA LEU A 5 7.00 11.93 6.56
C LEU A 5 7.10 13.28 7.28
N PHE A 6 7.67 13.30 8.48
CA PHE A 6 7.85 14.54 9.26
C PHE A 6 8.63 15.62 8.50
N SER A 7 9.56 15.22 7.64
CA SER A 7 10.34 16.12 6.77
C SER A 7 9.67 16.42 5.42
N GLY A 8 8.37 16.09 5.24
CA GLY A 8 7.62 16.29 4.00
C GLY A 8 7.59 15.05 3.10
N TRP A 9 7.35 15.27 1.80
CA TRP A 9 7.23 14.20 0.80
C TRP A 9 8.59 13.58 0.48
N GLN A 10 8.78 12.31 0.80
CA GLN A 10 10.03 11.60 0.61
C GLN A 10 9.85 10.43 -0.35
N PRO A 11 10.76 10.23 -1.33
CA PRO A 11 10.70 9.06 -2.20
C PRO A 11 10.97 7.80 -1.37
N ARG A 12 10.05 6.85 -1.46
CA ARG A 12 10.14 5.54 -0.81
C ARG A 12 9.84 4.45 -1.81
N TRP A 13 10.50 3.32 -1.61
CA TRP A 13 10.22 2.12 -2.39
C TRP A 13 9.09 1.36 -1.71
N PHE A 14 8.03 1.08 -2.47
CA PHE A 14 6.87 0.36 -1.99
C PHE A 14 6.77 -0.97 -2.72
N LEU A 15 6.47 -2.02 -1.97
CA LEU A 15 6.28 -3.37 -2.46
C LEU A 15 4.95 -3.90 -1.92
N LEU A 16 4.07 -4.29 -2.83
CA LEU A 16 2.81 -4.95 -2.49
C LEU A 16 2.97 -6.45 -2.72
N CYS A 17 2.85 -7.24 -1.66
CA CYS A 17 2.95 -8.70 -1.73
C CYS A 17 1.87 -9.35 -0.85
N GLY A 18 1.07 -10.25 -1.41
CA GLY A 18 0.06 -11.01 -0.64
C GLY A 18 -0.95 -10.13 0.10
N GLY A 19 -1.20 -8.91 -0.38
CA GLY A 19 -2.06 -7.93 0.28
C GLY A 19 -1.47 -7.27 1.52
N ILE A 20 -0.15 -7.31 1.66
CA ILE A 20 0.60 -6.47 2.59
C ILE A 20 1.45 -5.50 1.75
N LEU A 21 1.27 -4.20 1.99
CA LEU A 21 2.06 -3.15 1.38
C LEU A 21 3.22 -2.80 2.30
N SER A 22 4.42 -3.26 1.96
CA SER A 22 5.65 -2.96 2.68
C SER A 22 6.39 -1.80 2.03
N TYR A 23 7.04 -0.96 2.82
CA TYR A 23 7.87 0.13 2.30
C TYR A 23 9.28 0.15 2.88
N TYR A 24 10.20 0.62 2.05
CA TYR A 24 11.63 0.60 2.28
C TYR A 24 12.23 1.96 1.90
N ASP A 25 13.41 2.25 2.42
CA ASP A 25 14.17 3.47 2.10
C ASP A 25 14.57 3.46 0.62
N SER A 26 15.28 2.40 0.23
CA SER A 26 15.69 2.12 -1.13
C SER A 26 15.54 0.63 -1.43
N PRO A 27 15.42 0.22 -2.70
CA PRO A 27 15.39 -1.20 -3.08
C PRO A 27 16.66 -1.93 -2.61
N GLU A 28 17.80 -1.25 -2.61
CA GLU A 28 19.09 -1.76 -2.12
C GLU A 28 19.14 -1.90 -0.59
N ASP A 29 18.26 -1.21 0.15
CA ASP A 29 18.14 -1.32 1.60
C ASP A 29 17.10 -2.37 2.03
N ALA A 30 16.58 -3.18 1.10
CA ALA A 30 15.66 -4.26 1.43
C ALA A 30 16.24 -5.24 2.48
N TRP A 31 17.57 -5.40 2.50
CA TRP A 31 18.28 -6.21 3.51
C TRP A 31 18.35 -5.56 4.89
N LYS A 32 18.25 -4.22 5.00
CA LYS A 32 18.21 -3.51 6.30
C LYS A 32 16.89 -3.70 7.05
N GLY A 33 15.91 -4.35 6.41
CA GLY A 33 14.59 -4.60 6.97
C GLY A 33 13.54 -3.58 6.50
N CYS A 34 12.29 -4.04 6.45
CA CYS A 34 11.14 -3.19 6.11
C CYS A 34 11.00 -2.07 7.15
N LYS A 35 10.79 -0.83 6.69
CA LYS A 35 10.54 0.32 7.58
C LYS A 35 9.14 0.26 8.18
N GLY A 36 8.22 -0.38 7.47
CA GLY A 36 6.86 -0.63 7.90
C GLY A 36 6.10 -1.44 6.86
N SER A 37 4.98 -1.99 7.28
CA SER A 37 4.09 -2.79 6.44
C SER A 37 2.63 -2.49 6.79
N ILE A 38 1.80 -2.39 5.77
CA ILE A 38 0.39 -1.99 5.88
C ILE A 38 -0.45 -3.15 5.37
N GLN A 39 -1.37 -3.65 6.20
CA GLN A 39 -2.29 -4.71 5.78
C GLN A 39 -3.43 -4.13 4.95
N MET A 40 -3.52 -4.55 3.69
CA MET A 40 -4.55 -4.05 2.78
C MET A 40 -5.97 -4.45 3.17
N ALA A 41 -6.13 -5.57 3.90
CA ALA A 41 -7.43 -6.04 4.39
C ALA A 41 -8.14 -5.01 5.29
N VAL A 42 -7.39 -4.37 6.18
CA VAL A 42 -7.93 -3.44 7.17
C VAL A 42 -7.75 -1.98 6.77
N CYS A 43 -6.88 -1.69 5.81
CA CYS A 43 -6.70 -0.32 5.33
C CYS A 43 -7.81 0.11 4.37
N GLU A 44 -8.13 1.40 4.40
CA GLU A 44 -8.99 2.09 3.47
C GLU A 44 -8.16 2.92 2.50
N ILE A 45 -8.49 2.83 1.22
CA ILE A 45 -7.80 3.56 0.16
C ILE A 45 -8.70 4.74 -0.20
N GLN A 46 -8.27 5.95 0.12
CA GLN A 46 -8.95 7.18 -0.26
C GLN A 46 -8.25 7.87 -1.43
N VAL A 47 -9.04 8.20 -2.44
CA VAL A 47 -8.58 8.86 -3.65
C VAL A 47 -9.15 10.25 -3.74
N HIS A 48 -8.30 11.22 -4.03
CA HIS A 48 -8.74 12.60 -4.27
C HIS A 48 -9.18 12.76 -5.73
N SER A 49 -10.36 13.33 -5.95
CA SER A 49 -10.85 13.67 -7.30
C SER A 49 -10.11 14.88 -7.90
N VAL A 50 -9.59 15.75 -7.04
CA VAL A 50 -8.89 16.98 -7.44
C VAL A 50 -7.41 16.71 -7.74
N ASP A 51 -6.73 15.97 -6.87
CA ASP A 51 -5.33 15.61 -7.06
C ASP A 51 -5.20 14.17 -7.59
N ASN A 52 -5.05 14.07 -8.91
CA ASN A 52 -4.97 12.79 -9.60
C ASN A 52 -3.63 12.05 -9.42
N THR A 53 -2.74 12.55 -8.56
CA THR A 53 -1.48 11.88 -8.20
C THR A 53 -1.44 11.45 -6.74
N ARG A 54 -2.36 11.94 -5.90
CA ARG A 54 -2.43 11.64 -4.48
C ARG A 54 -3.40 10.50 -4.18
N MET A 55 -3.01 9.68 -3.21
CA MET A 55 -3.83 8.62 -2.63
C MET A 55 -3.46 8.46 -1.16
N ASP A 56 -4.46 8.30 -0.32
CA ASP A 56 -4.26 8.21 1.13
C ASP A 56 -4.66 6.80 1.57
N LEU A 57 -3.81 6.15 2.35
CA LEU A 57 -4.10 4.86 2.96
C LEU A 57 -4.36 5.08 4.44
N ILE A 58 -5.57 4.76 4.88
CA ILE A 58 -6.06 5.02 6.22
C ILE A 58 -6.26 3.68 6.91
N ILE A 59 -5.60 3.46 8.04
CA ILE A 59 -5.83 2.29 8.87
C ILE A 59 -6.67 2.76 10.06
N PRO A 60 -7.97 2.44 10.10
CA PRO A 60 -8.86 2.93 11.15
C PRO A 60 -8.36 2.47 12.52
N GLY A 61 -8.12 3.43 13.42
CA GLY A 61 -7.62 3.17 14.77
C GLY A 61 -6.10 3.03 14.90
N GLU A 62 -5.35 3.07 13.81
CA GLU A 62 -3.89 2.82 13.83
C GLU A 62 -3.09 4.00 13.28
N GLN A 63 -3.03 4.17 11.95
CA GLN A 63 -2.18 5.18 11.29
C GLN A 63 -2.74 5.65 9.94
N TYR A 64 -2.30 6.84 9.53
CA TYR A 64 -2.61 7.46 8.24
C TYR A 64 -1.33 7.56 7.40
N PHE A 65 -1.38 7.09 6.16
CA PHE A 65 -0.27 7.13 5.21
C PHE A 65 -0.68 7.91 3.97
N TYR A 66 -0.05 9.06 3.76
CA TYR A 66 -0.30 9.89 2.58
C TYR A 66 0.72 9.54 1.51
N LEU A 67 0.23 9.08 0.35
CA LEU A 67 1.04 8.67 -0.78
C LEU A 67 0.83 9.59 -1.97
N LYS A 68 1.92 9.86 -2.69
CA LYS A 68 1.87 10.59 -3.95
C LYS A 68 2.64 9.85 -5.03
N ALA A 69 1.94 9.46 -6.08
CA ALA A 69 2.52 8.85 -7.26
C ALA A 69 3.27 9.90 -8.09
N ARG A 70 4.21 9.44 -8.93
CA ARG A 70 4.92 10.35 -9.86
C ARG A 70 4.06 10.78 -11.05
N SER A 71 3.04 10.01 -11.38
CA SER A 71 2.13 10.28 -12.49
C SER A 71 0.77 9.62 -12.25
N VAL A 72 -0.26 10.12 -12.94
CA VAL A 72 -1.62 9.56 -12.88
C VAL A 72 -1.64 8.08 -13.27
N ALA A 73 -0.86 7.68 -14.28
CA ALA A 73 -0.73 6.29 -14.70
C ALA A 73 -0.07 5.39 -13.63
N GLU A 74 0.91 5.91 -12.88
CA GLU A 74 1.54 5.18 -11.77
C GLU A 74 0.54 5.04 -10.61
N ARG A 75 -0.20 6.10 -10.27
CA ARG A 75 -1.31 6.04 -9.30
C ARG A 75 -2.32 4.98 -9.69
N GLN A 76 -2.79 4.98 -10.94
CA GLN A 76 -3.82 4.05 -11.37
C GLN A 76 -3.37 2.59 -11.21
N ARG A 77 -2.11 2.29 -11.57
CA ARG A 77 -1.51 0.96 -11.34
C ARG A 77 -1.51 0.58 -9.86
N TRP A 78 -1.15 1.52 -8.99
CA TRP A 78 -1.21 1.31 -7.54
C TRP A 78 -2.63 1.09 -7.05
N LEU A 79 -3.59 1.91 -7.45
CA LEU A 79 -5.00 1.75 -7.05
C LEU A 79 -5.56 0.39 -7.45
N VAL A 80 -5.29 -0.05 -8.68
CA VAL A 80 -5.68 -1.37 -9.15
C VAL A 80 -5.02 -2.45 -8.30
N ALA A 81 -3.70 -2.41 -8.13
CA ALA A 81 -2.98 -3.43 -7.37
C ALA A 81 -3.44 -3.49 -5.90
N LEU A 82 -3.60 -2.34 -5.24
CA LEU A 82 -4.05 -2.20 -3.86
C LEU A 82 -5.50 -2.67 -3.70
N GLY A 83 -6.39 -2.28 -4.62
CA GLY A 83 -7.78 -2.70 -4.65
C GLY A 83 -7.92 -4.21 -4.88
N SER A 84 -7.19 -4.75 -5.85
CA SER A 84 -7.13 -6.20 -6.10
C SER A 84 -6.59 -6.97 -4.92
N ALA A 85 -5.49 -6.51 -4.30
CA ALA A 85 -4.95 -7.10 -3.09
C ALA A 85 -5.97 -7.12 -1.94
N LYS A 86 -6.66 -6.01 -1.70
CA LYS A 86 -7.72 -5.91 -0.69
C LYS A 86 -8.88 -6.87 -1.00
N ALA A 87 -9.33 -6.94 -2.26
CA ALA A 87 -10.39 -7.83 -2.71
C ALA A 87 -10.01 -9.31 -2.58
N CYS A 88 -8.79 -9.69 -2.97
CA CYS A 88 -8.28 -11.05 -2.79
C CYS A 88 -8.20 -11.44 -1.32
N LEU A 89 -7.84 -10.50 -0.43
CA LEU A 89 -7.85 -10.78 1.02
C LEU A 89 -9.26 -11.01 1.55
N THR A 90 -10.25 -10.22 1.11
CA THR A 90 -11.66 -10.46 1.47
C THR A 90 -12.20 -11.78 0.92
N ASP A 91 -11.76 -12.20 -0.28
CA ASP A 91 -12.13 -13.50 -0.87
C ASP A 91 -11.43 -14.67 -0.17
N SER A 92 -10.18 -14.49 0.27
CA SER A 92 -9.37 -15.56 0.89
C SER A 92 -9.83 -15.97 2.30
N ARG A 93 -10.71 -15.20 2.96
CA ARG A 93 -11.49 -15.70 4.12
C ARG A 93 -12.41 -16.89 3.74
N THR A 94 -12.65 -17.09 2.45
CA THR A 94 -13.38 -18.22 1.87
C THR A 94 -12.46 -19.30 1.28
N GLN A 95 -11.13 -19.15 1.28
CA GLN A 95 -10.20 -20.11 0.64
C GLN A 95 -9.03 -20.60 1.51
N LYS A 96 -8.97 -20.27 2.82
CA LYS A 96 -8.01 -20.91 3.75
C LYS A 96 -8.57 -22.20 4.37
N GLU A 97 -9.18 -23.07 3.56
CA GLU A 97 -9.49 -24.47 3.90
C GLU A 97 -9.15 -25.45 2.76
N LYS A 98 -8.20 -25.12 1.87
CA LYS A 98 -7.71 -26.08 0.86
C LYS A 98 -6.20 -26.23 0.94
N GLY A 99 -5.81 -27.08 1.87
CA GLY A 99 -4.44 -27.57 2.07
C GLY A 99 -4.36 -28.47 3.30
N LYS A 100 -5.35 -29.35 3.49
CA LYS A 100 -5.29 -30.47 4.44
C LYS A 100 -5.03 -31.76 3.66
N TYR A 101 -4.26 -32.63 4.32
CA TYR A 101 -3.86 -34.01 4.03
C TYR A 101 -2.61 -34.20 3.16
#